data_AF-C5L306-F1
#
_entry.id   AF-C5L306-F1
#
_cell.length_a   1.000
_cell.length_b   1.000
_cell.length_c   1.000
_cell.angle_alpha   90.00
_cell.angle_beta   90.00
_cell.angle_gamma   90.00
#
_symmetry.space_group_name_H-M   'P 1'
#
loop_
_entity.id
_entity.type
_entity.pdbx_description
1 polymer ?
#
loop_
_entity_poly.entity_id
_entity_poly.type
_entity_poly.pdbx_seq_one_letter_code
_entity_poly.pdbx_strand_id
1 'polypeptide(L)'
;MYSSTSTTTCEMLSTSQASFIDLSVERHSFIRRNTHPFYSRYVVLRELGSGGFGTVLLAEHKRTGTKRAVKQIPKTHVGTDKVVFEHEIASLLALDHPHIVKLIEYFENEVNYYLVFELCAGPDLFDHIIHVFESRENGFQEEEVATIMRHMLKAVVGCHHNNIIHKDIKPENFMFRSKDTARSSIKMIDLGLAEVSTDLERKLFEEDNVTAGTPAYMAPEVVADGVYGTASDMWSLGVISYALFTGEPLFGADCADSPAEILDEVLDPDFLERRLKNPSLVDKSVDAKDLLRRLLERDPRKRITPEEALKHPFIRSILSKAGEASDGDTICIDMRFAHLFDSHCVERMERFTRLPTLKRMAMMSAAHLIDDDSVAAQQHTFRMFDQNGDGYVSFAELEDGLRRAGVRVSGNLRKVFARVDLDNNDALNYNEFMAATLCDTDLSEDLALQTFDMMDIDGDGYISPKDLVDFEPNIVSVEHAVDVLLEAFPELVDTVERGISAEDFVRLYLAKAPPLETVNCPLHDN
;
A
#
# COMPACT_ATOMS: atom_id res chain seq x y z
N MET A 1 -10.56 30.74 65.51
CA MET A 1 -9.66 29.60 65.28
C MET A 1 -10.21 28.81 64.11
N TYR A 2 -9.35 28.53 63.14
CA TYR A 2 -9.60 27.91 61.84
C TYR A 2 -9.99 26.43 61.90
N SER A 3 -10.81 25.99 60.93
CA SER A 3 -10.76 24.70 60.19
C SER A 3 -12.14 24.50 59.54
N SER A 4 -12.45 24.64 58.23
CA SER A 4 -11.91 24.16 56.93
C SER A 4 -12.05 22.65 56.67
N THR A 5 -12.99 22.27 55.78
CA THR A 5 -12.97 21.20 54.75
C THR A 5 -14.43 21.06 54.23
N SER A 6 -14.84 21.62 53.09
CA SER A 6 -14.48 21.27 51.70
C SER A 6 -14.82 19.81 51.36
N THR A 7 -16.10 19.51 51.17
CA THR A 7 -16.57 18.27 50.52
C THR A 7 -16.97 18.64 49.09
N THR A 8 -15.97 18.71 48.23
CA THR A 8 -16.07 19.04 46.80
C THR A 8 -16.21 17.73 46.01
N THR A 9 -17.28 17.62 45.22
CA THR A 9 -17.27 17.11 43.83
C THR A 9 -16.57 15.76 43.53
N CYS A 10 -16.84 14.70 44.29
CA CYS A 10 -16.31 13.36 43.99
C CYS A 10 -17.37 12.24 43.83
N GLU A 11 -18.62 12.60 43.50
CA GLU A 11 -19.71 11.61 43.31
C GLU A 11 -20.52 11.78 42.02
N MET A 12 -20.02 12.54 41.02
CA MET A 12 -20.71 12.76 39.74
C MET A 12 -19.97 12.22 38.50
N LEU A 13 -18.90 11.44 38.67
CA LEU A 13 -18.13 10.87 37.54
C LEU A 13 -18.18 9.34 37.44
N SER A 14 -19.19 8.70 38.03
CA SER A 14 -19.40 7.25 37.88
C SER A 14 -20.71 6.94 37.15
N THR A 15 -20.82 7.36 35.89
CA THR A 15 -21.67 6.75 34.84
C THR A 15 -21.60 7.63 33.59
N SER A 16 -20.52 7.55 32.82
CA SER A 16 -20.63 7.63 31.37
C SER A 16 -19.94 6.39 30.82
N GLN A 17 -20.73 5.51 30.19
CA GLN A 17 -20.16 4.73 29.11
C GLN A 17 -19.76 5.79 28.08
N ALA A 18 -18.47 6.16 28.03
CA ALA A 18 -17.96 6.92 26.92
C ALA A 18 -18.34 6.12 25.67
N SER A 19 -19.26 6.66 24.87
CA SER A 19 -19.59 6.12 23.57
C SER A 19 -18.30 6.16 22.78
N PHE A 20 -17.70 4.99 22.57
CA PHE A 20 -16.52 4.87 21.72
C PHE A 20 -16.90 5.39 20.34
N ILE A 21 -16.10 6.32 19.83
CA ILE A 21 -16.22 6.76 18.44
C ILE A 21 -15.59 5.65 17.60
N ASP A 22 -16.42 5.04 16.76
CA ASP A 22 -15.95 4.23 15.64
C ASP A 22 -15.30 5.21 14.65
N LEU A 23 -14.02 5.02 14.35
CA LEU A 23 -13.29 5.91 13.45
C LEU A 23 -13.62 5.49 12.03
N SER A 24 -14.09 6.40 11.18
CA SER A 24 -14.38 6.09 9.76
C SER A 24 -13.31 6.60 8.81
N VAL A 25 -12.17 7.08 9.31
CA VAL A 25 -11.12 7.58 8.41
C VAL A 25 -10.54 6.45 7.58
N GLU A 26 -11.17 6.20 6.44
CA GLU A 26 -10.63 5.42 5.34
C GLU A 26 -9.39 6.14 4.79
N ARG A 27 -8.46 5.39 4.19
CA ARG A 27 -7.17 5.95 3.79
C ARG A 27 -7.29 7.16 2.85
N HIS A 28 -8.27 7.16 1.95
CA HIS A 28 -8.51 8.30 1.06
C HIS A 28 -8.84 9.60 1.80
N SER A 29 -9.40 9.50 3.00
CA SER A 29 -9.74 10.65 3.83
C SER A 29 -8.51 11.32 4.43
N PHE A 30 -7.39 10.61 4.52
CA PHE A 30 -6.08 11.15 4.91
C PHE A 30 -5.39 11.88 3.75
N ILE A 31 -5.56 11.41 2.51
CA ILE A 31 -4.87 11.98 1.35
C ILE A 31 -5.70 13.12 0.76
N ARG A 32 -5.73 14.26 1.45
CA ARG A 32 -6.42 15.47 1.01
C ARG A 32 -5.51 16.37 0.18
N ARG A 33 -6.12 17.26 -0.59
CA ARG A 33 -5.40 18.38 -1.19
C ARG A 33 -4.78 19.18 -0.05
N ASN A 34 -3.46 19.23 -0.01
CA ASN A 34 -2.77 20.09 0.93
C ASN A 34 -3.04 21.57 0.54
N THR A 35 -3.55 22.33 1.50
CA THR A 35 -3.95 23.75 1.32
C THR A 35 -2.74 24.67 1.22
N HIS A 36 -1.57 24.23 1.71
CA HIS A 36 -0.33 24.98 1.56
C HIS A 36 0.27 24.85 0.16
N PRO A 37 1.07 25.84 -0.30
CA PRO A 37 1.84 25.70 -1.53
C PRO A 37 2.88 24.57 -1.40
N PHE A 38 3.00 23.71 -2.41
CA PHE A 38 4.00 22.62 -2.44
C PHE A 38 5.42 23.06 -1.99
N TYR A 39 5.90 24.18 -2.53
CA TYR A 39 7.23 24.71 -2.22
C TYR A 39 7.36 25.30 -0.81
N SER A 40 6.28 25.43 -0.03
CA SER A 40 6.38 25.79 1.38
C SER A 40 6.87 24.59 2.20
N ARG A 41 6.43 23.37 1.88
CA ARG A 41 6.75 22.13 2.61
C ARG A 41 7.92 21.34 2.04
N TYR A 42 8.14 21.38 0.72
CA TYR A 42 9.17 20.56 0.07
C TYR A 42 10.27 21.40 -0.60
N VAL A 43 11.48 20.85 -0.64
CA VAL A 43 12.59 21.32 -1.47
C VAL A 43 12.82 20.31 -2.58
N VAL A 44 12.72 20.74 -3.83
CA VAL A 44 13.06 19.90 -4.98
C VAL A 44 14.58 19.77 -5.07
N LEU A 45 15.09 18.55 -5.08
CA LEU A 45 16.52 18.24 -5.13
C LEU A 45 17.00 18.05 -6.58
N ARG A 46 16.33 17.19 -7.35
CA ARG A 46 16.65 16.89 -8.75
C ARG A 46 15.49 16.22 -9.46
N GLU A 47 15.54 16.18 -10.79
CA GLU A 47 14.68 15.32 -11.60
C GLU A 47 15.10 13.85 -11.47
N LEU A 48 14.10 12.96 -11.38
CA LEU A 48 14.26 11.51 -11.45
C LEU A 48 14.00 11.00 -12.87
N GLY A 49 13.03 11.59 -13.56
CA GLY A 49 12.72 11.30 -14.96
C GLY A 49 11.57 12.19 -15.47
N SER A 50 11.37 12.19 -16.79
CA SER A 50 10.28 12.90 -17.45
C SER A 50 9.68 12.06 -18.57
N GLY A 51 8.37 12.18 -18.78
CA GLY A 51 7.63 11.44 -19.80
C GLY A 51 6.33 12.14 -20.19
N GLY A 52 5.51 11.50 -21.02
CA GLY A 52 4.25 12.08 -21.54
C GLY A 52 3.22 12.48 -20.47
N PHE A 53 3.34 11.91 -19.27
CA PHE A 53 2.41 12.13 -18.15
C PHE A 53 2.91 13.14 -17.10
N GLY A 54 4.08 13.76 -17.34
CA GLY A 54 4.67 14.74 -16.44
C GLY A 54 6.12 14.45 -16.03
N THR A 55 6.60 15.19 -15.04
CA THR A 55 7.98 15.11 -14.54
C THR A 55 7.98 14.50 -13.15
N VAL A 56 8.84 13.52 -12.92
CA VAL A 56 9.06 12.92 -11.59
C VAL A 56 10.28 13.58 -10.95
N LEU A 57 10.10 14.13 -9.77
CA LEU A 57 11.10 14.88 -9.02
C LEU A 57 11.46 14.15 -7.73
N LEU A 58 12.73 14.21 -7.34
CA LEU A 58 13.15 13.89 -5.98
C LEU A 58 13.00 15.15 -5.14
N ALA A 59 12.18 15.09 -4.09
CA ALA A 59 11.99 16.18 -3.16
C ALA A 59 12.30 15.76 -1.73
N GLU A 60 12.65 16.72 -0.89
CA GLU A 60 12.91 16.54 0.54
C GLU A 60 11.92 17.39 1.34
N HIS A 61 11.23 16.77 2.29
CA HIS A 61 10.32 17.47 3.18
C HIS A 61 11.14 18.35 4.15
N LYS A 62 10.87 19.67 4.16
CA LYS A 62 11.73 20.66 4.82
C LYS A 62 11.90 20.45 6.32
N ARG A 63 10.85 19.99 6.99
CA ARG A 63 10.89 19.84 8.45
C ARG A 63 11.55 18.53 8.87
N THR A 64 11.29 17.45 8.13
CA THR A 64 11.71 16.09 8.55
C THR A 64 12.92 15.57 7.79
N GLY A 65 13.33 16.22 6.71
CA GLY A 65 14.41 15.74 5.84
C GLY A 65 14.05 14.48 5.06
N THR A 66 12.79 14.02 5.12
CA THR A 66 12.36 12.79 4.46
C THR A 66 12.31 12.98 2.95
N LYS A 67 12.91 12.05 2.21
CA LYS A 67 12.92 12.08 0.74
C LYS A 67 11.67 11.42 0.17
N ARG A 68 11.08 12.03 -0.85
CA ARG A 68 9.86 11.60 -1.53
C ARG A 68 10.01 11.71 -3.04
N ALA A 69 9.27 10.87 -3.76
CA ALA A 69 9.12 10.98 -5.21
C ALA A 69 7.89 11.83 -5.50
N VAL A 70 8.01 12.87 -6.34
CA VAL A 70 6.92 13.81 -6.63
C VAL A 70 6.62 13.78 -8.12
N LYS A 71 5.44 13.29 -8.50
CA LYS A 71 4.96 13.36 -9.88
C LYS A 71 4.28 14.72 -10.10
N GLN A 72 4.95 15.59 -10.84
CA GLN A 72 4.44 16.89 -11.26
C GLN A 72 3.69 16.73 -12.59
N ILE A 73 2.39 16.98 -12.57
CA ILE A 73 1.50 16.83 -13.72
C ILE A 73 0.98 18.21 -14.13
N PRO A 74 1.34 18.72 -15.32
CA PRO A 74 0.78 19.98 -15.80
C PRO A 74 -0.71 19.83 -16.08
N LYS A 75 -1.52 20.78 -15.61
CA LYS A 75 -2.98 20.78 -15.79
C LYS A 75 -3.42 20.76 -17.25
N THR A 76 -2.56 21.22 -18.16
CA THR A 76 -2.81 21.12 -19.61
C THR A 76 -2.89 19.68 -20.11
N HIS A 77 -2.29 18.71 -19.41
CA HIS A 77 -2.36 17.29 -19.75
C HIS A 77 -3.59 16.58 -19.17
N VAL A 78 -4.31 17.25 -18.26
CA VAL A 78 -5.43 16.67 -17.50
C VAL A 78 -6.78 16.89 -18.23
N GLY A 79 -6.77 17.52 -19.42
CA GLY A 79 -7.99 17.85 -20.15
C GLY A 79 -8.87 18.87 -19.40
N THR A 80 -10.07 19.10 -19.92
CA THR A 80 -11.04 20.07 -19.34
C THR A 80 -11.85 19.50 -18.18
N ASP A 81 -11.82 18.18 -17.95
CA ASP A 81 -12.71 17.53 -16.99
C ASP A 81 -12.01 17.25 -15.66
N LYS A 82 -11.94 18.30 -14.84
CA LYS A 82 -11.37 18.26 -13.49
C LYS A 82 -11.99 17.15 -12.63
N VAL A 83 -13.27 16.81 -12.85
CA VAL A 83 -14.01 15.82 -12.07
C VAL A 83 -13.46 14.40 -12.31
N VAL A 84 -13.10 14.08 -13.56
CA VAL A 84 -12.51 12.78 -13.93
C VAL A 84 -11.16 12.61 -13.24
N PHE A 85 -10.32 13.64 -13.28
CA PHE A 85 -9.02 13.62 -12.61
C PHE A 85 -9.10 13.52 -11.09
N GLU A 86 -10.05 14.22 -10.46
CA GLU A 86 -10.31 14.10 -9.03
C GLU A 86 -10.80 12.70 -8.65
N HIS A 87 -11.63 12.07 -9.50
CA HIS A 87 -12.07 10.68 -9.31
C HIS A 87 -10.90 9.69 -9.45
N GLU A 88 -10.00 9.94 -10.39
CA GLU A 88 -8.85 9.08 -10.64
C GLU A 88 -7.80 9.21 -9.54
N ILE A 89 -7.54 10.42 -9.05
CA ILE A 89 -6.81 10.62 -7.81
C ILE A 89 -7.48 9.82 -6.70
N ALA A 90 -8.80 9.92 -6.52
CA ALA A 90 -9.53 9.17 -5.48
C ALA A 90 -9.33 7.64 -5.61
N SER A 91 -9.31 7.09 -6.82
CA SER A 91 -8.98 5.68 -7.07
C SER A 91 -7.53 5.34 -6.68
N LEU A 92 -6.57 6.23 -6.96
CA LEU A 92 -5.19 6.10 -6.47
C LEU A 92 -5.11 6.24 -4.93
N LEU A 93 -5.95 7.08 -4.33
CA LEU A 93 -6.02 7.28 -2.87
C LEU A 93 -6.51 6.01 -2.16
N ALA A 94 -7.44 5.28 -2.79
CA ALA A 94 -8.01 4.05 -2.27
C ALA A 94 -7.04 2.85 -2.36
N LEU A 95 -6.04 2.89 -3.25
CA LEU A 95 -5.05 1.82 -3.38
C LEU A 95 -4.06 1.82 -2.21
N ASP A 96 -4.27 0.86 -1.30
CA ASP A 96 -3.32 0.51 -0.24
C ASP A 96 -2.87 -0.93 -0.38
N HIS A 97 -1.66 -1.14 -0.88
CA HIS A 97 -1.16 -2.48 -1.08
C HIS A 97 0.37 -2.53 -0.97
N PRO A 98 0.97 -3.52 -0.27
CA PRO A 98 2.41 -3.57 -0.01
C PRO A 98 3.30 -3.68 -1.25
N HIS A 99 2.73 -4.01 -2.41
CA HIS A 99 3.43 -4.08 -3.70
C HIS A 99 3.02 -2.96 -4.67
N ILE A 100 2.36 -1.91 -4.19
CA ILE A 100 2.01 -0.70 -4.95
C ILE A 100 2.59 0.50 -4.19
N VAL A 101 3.14 1.49 -4.92
CA VAL A 101 3.70 2.68 -4.31
C VAL A 101 2.62 3.48 -3.59
N LYS A 102 2.94 3.90 -2.37
CA LYS A 102 2.05 4.68 -1.52
C LYS A 102 2.06 6.15 -1.90
N LEU A 103 0.88 6.68 -2.22
CA LEU A 103 0.64 8.11 -2.27
C LEU A 103 0.51 8.66 -0.85
N ILE A 104 1.31 9.67 -0.51
CA ILE A 104 1.40 10.26 0.82
C ILE A 104 0.46 11.45 0.94
N GLU A 105 0.57 12.41 0.01
CA GLU A 105 -0.23 13.63 -0.06
C GLU A 105 -0.22 14.19 -1.49
N TYR A 106 -1.09 15.16 -1.79
CA TYR A 106 -1.01 15.89 -3.06
C TYR A 106 -1.24 17.39 -2.91
N PHE A 107 -0.69 18.14 -3.86
CA PHE A 107 -0.79 19.59 -3.94
C PHE A 107 -1.35 20.00 -5.30
N GLU A 108 -1.99 21.16 -5.34
CA GLU A 108 -2.48 21.76 -6.56
C GLU A 108 -2.18 23.27 -6.54
N ASN A 109 -1.54 23.77 -7.59
CA ASN A 109 -1.43 25.20 -7.86
C ASN A 109 -2.17 25.56 -9.16
N GLU A 110 -2.01 26.79 -9.65
CA GLU A 110 -2.71 27.27 -10.85
C GLU A 110 -2.40 26.45 -12.11
N VAL A 111 -1.21 25.84 -12.21
CA VAL A 111 -0.70 25.23 -13.45
C VAL A 111 -0.39 23.74 -13.35
N ASN A 112 -0.19 23.19 -12.15
CA ASN A 112 0.26 21.83 -11.91
C ASN A 112 -0.46 21.16 -10.73
N TYR A 113 -0.57 19.84 -10.82
CA TYR A 113 -0.72 18.95 -9.67
C TYR A 113 0.64 18.38 -9.27
N TYR A 114 0.82 18.12 -7.98
CA TYR A 114 2.00 17.46 -7.42
C TYR A 114 1.54 16.30 -6.56
N LEU A 115 1.73 15.08 -7.04
CA LEU A 115 1.43 13.86 -6.29
C LEU A 115 2.70 13.40 -5.57
N VAL A 116 2.69 13.35 -4.23
CA VAL A 116 3.86 13.01 -3.41
C VAL A 116 3.76 11.56 -2.96
N PHE A 117 4.66 10.72 -3.46
CA PHE A 117 4.74 9.29 -3.17
C PHE A 117 5.90 8.96 -2.23
N GLU A 118 5.82 7.78 -1.60
CA GLU A 118 7.01 7.15 -1.02
C GLU A 118 8.11 6.97 -2.08
N LEU A 119 9.37 6.98 -1.64
CA LEU A 119 10.51 6.83 -2.54
C LEU A 119 10.99 5.38 -2.56
N CYS A 120 10.90 4.72 -3.72
CA CYS A 120 11.67 3.50 -3.98
C CYS A 120 13.12 3.89 -4.33
N ALA A 121 14.10 3.39 -3.56
CA ALA A 121 15.50 3.78 -3.68
C ALA A 121 16.37 2.77 -4.45
N GLY A 122 15.80 1.62 -4.82
CA GLY A 122 16.46 0.60 -5.64
C GLY A 122 16.32 0.87 -7.14
N PRO A 123 16.92 0.01 -7.99
CA PRO A 123 16.72 0.07 -9.43
C PRO A 123 15.29 -0.31 -9.81
N ASP A 124 14.84 0.09 -10.99
CA ASP A 124 13.68 -0.53 -11.63
C ASP A 124 13.98 -1.96 -12.08
N LEU A 125 12.94 -2.72 -12.41
CA LEU A 125 13.07 -4.12 -12.78
C LEU A 125 13.76 -4.27 -14.14
N PHE A 126 13.66 -3.28 -15.04
CA PHE A 126 14.34 -3.31 -16.33
C PHE A 126 15.86 -3.29 -16.16
N ASP A 127 16.37 -2.29 -15.45
CA ASP A 127 17.80 -2.16 -15.12
C ASP A 127 18.29 -3.37 -14.32
N HIS A 128 17.44 -3.91 -13.43
CA HIS A 128 17.79 -5.11 -12.67
C HIS A 128 17.90 -6.36 -13.53
N ILE A 129 17.01 -6.55 -14.52
CA ILE A 129 17.08 -7.65 -15.48
C ILE A 129 18.40 -7.59 -16.24
N ILE A 130 18.74 -6.43 -16.82
CA ILE A 130 19.99 -6.22 -17.54
C ILE A 130 21.19 -6.57 -16.64
N HIS A 131 21.23 -5.99 -15.44
CA HIS A 131 22.32 -6.21 -14.51
C HIS A 131 22.53 -7.70 -14.16
N VAL A 132 21.45 -8.44 -13.94
CA VAL A 132 21.53 -9.88 -13.59
C VAL A 132 22.07 -10.69 -14.76
N PHE A 133 21.60 -10.47 -15.97
CA PHE A 133 22.09 -11.21 -17.15
C PHE A 133 23.49 -10.80 -17.61
N GLU A 134 23.93 -9.57 -17.32
CA GLU A 134 25.32 -9.15 -17.54
C GLU A 134 26.29 -9.70 -16.49
N SER A 135 25.82 -9.87 -15.25
CA SER A 135 26.68 -10.27 -14.12
C SER A 135 26.68 -11.78 -13.84
N ARG A 136 25.66 -12.52 -14.28
CA ARG A 136 25.47 -13.95 -14.00
C ARG A 136 25.21 -14.72 -15.29
N GLU A 137 26.09 -15.67 -15.61
CA GLU A 137 26.00 -16.52 -16.81
C GLU A 137 24.65 -17.24 -16.95
N ASN A 138 24.02 -17.62 -15.83
CA ASN A 138 22.74 -18.34 -15.83
C ASN A 138 21.52 -17.43 -15.58
N GLY A 139 21.69 -16.11 -15.55
CA GLY A 139 20.61 -15.15 -15.26
C GLY A 139 19.93 -15.41 -13.91
N PHE A 140 18.61 -15.17 -13.84
CA PHE A 140 17.80 -15.42 -12.65
C PHE A 140 17.59 -16.91 -12.37
N GLN A 141 17.67 -17.28 -11.09
CA GLN A 141 17.13 -18.54 -10.61
C GLN A 141 15.60 -18.50 -10.63
N GLU A 142 14.96 -19.65 -10.83
CA GLU A 142 13.50 -19.74 -10.85
C GLU A 142 12.83 -19.24 -9.57
N GLU A 143 13.49 -19.40 -8.42
CA GLU A 143 12.99 -18.89 -7.14
C GLU A 143 12.94 -17.35 -7.11
N GLU A 144 13.94 -16.69 -7.71
CA GLU A 144 13.98 -15.23 -7.83
C GLU A 144 12.84 -14.76 -8.75
N VAL A 145 12.67 -15.43 -9.90
CA VAL A 145 11.57 -15.14 -10.84
C VAL A 145 10.21 -15.34 -10.18
N ALA A 146 10.00 -16.46 -9.48
CA ALA A 146 8.74 -16.72 -8.79
C ALA A 146 8.45 -15.69 -7.69
N THR A 147 9.47 -15.21 -6.99
CA THR A 147 9.33 -14.15 -5.96
C THR A 147 8.93 -12.82 -6.59
N ILE A 148 9.63 -12.39 -7.66
CA ILE A 148 9.31 -11.18 -8.42
C ILE A 148 7.88 -11.27 -8.98
N MET A 149 7.55 -12.38 -9.63
CA MET A 149 6.21 -12.64 -10.17
C MET A 149 5.13 -12.60 -9.10
N ARG A 150 5.36 -13.18 -7.91
CA ARG A 150 4.39 -13.11 -6.80
C ARG A 150 4.11 -11.66 -6.40
N HIS A 151 5.14 -10.83 -6.29
CA HIS A 151 4.97 -9.42 -5.92
C HIS A 151 4.17 -8.65 -6.98
N MET A 152 4.48 -8.83 -8.27
CA MET A 152 3.74 -8.20 -9.37
C MET A 152 2.28 -8.68 -9.42
N LEU A 153 2.05 -9.99 -9.27
CA LEU A 153 0.71 -10.58 -9.24
C LEU A 153 -0.13 -10.00 -8.09
N LYS A 154 0.43 -9.90 -6.88
CA LYS A 154 -0.26 -9.27 -5.74
C LYS A 154 -0.61 -7.81 -6.03
N ALA A 155 0.30 -7.05 -6.64
CA ALA A 155 0.01 -5.66 -7.06
C ALA A 155 -1.16 -5.61 -8.04
N VAL A 156 -1.19 -6.50 -9.04
CA VAL A 156 -2.28 -6.58 -10.02
C VAL A 156 -3.62 -6.99 -9.38
N VAL A 157 -3.62 -7.94 -8.43
CA VAL A 157 -4.82 -8.26 -7.62
C VAL A 157 -5.34 -6.99 -6.92
N GLY A 158 -4.46 -6.24 -6.26
CA GLY A 158 -4.82 -5.00 -5.58
C GLY A 158 -5.48 -3.99 -6.52
N CYS A 159 -4.96 -3.83 -7.74
CA CYS A 159 -5.60 -3.00 -8.78
C CYS A 159 -6.96 -3.55 -9.20
N HIS A 160 -7.04 -4.83 -9.56
CA HIS A 160 -8.24 -5.44 -10.15
C HIS A 160 -9.41 -5.50 -9.16
N HIS A 161 -9.15 -5.78 -7.88
CA HIS A 161 -10.16 -5.71 -6.82
C HIS A 161 -10.73 -4.30 -6.62
N ASN A 162 -9.94 -3.26 -6.90
CA ASN A 162 -10.37 -1.87 -6.88
C ASN A 162 -10.92 -1.39 -8.24
N ASN A 163 -11.23 -2.32 -9.16
CA ASN A 163 -11.72 -2.06 -10.52
C ASN A 163 -10.77 -1.21 -11.38
N ILE A 164 -9.46 -1.29 -11.12
CA ILE A 164 -8.42 -0.57 -11.87
C ILE A 164 -7.71 -1.55 -12.80
N ILE A 165 -7.74 -1.26 -14.10
CA ILE A 165 -6.91 -1.94 -15.10
C ILE A 165 -5.70 -1.06 -15.36
N HIS A 166 -4.49 -1.62 -15.27
CA HIS A 166 -3.26 -0.84 -15.31
C HIS A 166 -2.90 -0.35 -16.73
N LYS A 167 -3.14 -1.17 -17.76
CA LYS A 167 -2.94 -0.86 -19.20
C LYS A 167 -1.47 -0.67 -19.68
N ASP A 168 -0.53 -0.31 -18.80
CA ASP A 168 0.90 -0.15 -19.14
C ASP A 168 1.84 -0.95 -18.20
N ILE A 169 1.57 -2.24 -17.99
CA ILE A 169 2.45 -3.10 -17.20
C ILE A 169 3.75 -3.38 -17.99
N LYS A 170 4.88 -2.98 -17.43
CA LYS A 170 6.24 -3.19 -17.97
C LYS A 170 7.30 -3.15 -16.86
N PRO A 171 8.51 -3.67 -17.07
CA PRO A 171 9.53 -3.75 -16.03
C PRO A 171 9.91 -2.38 -15.42
N GLU A 172 9.92 -1.31 -16.21
CA GLU A 172 10.22 0.06 -15.76
C GLU A 172 9.22 0.58 -14.72
N ASN A 173 7.99 0.05 -14.72
CA ASN A 173 6.94 0.43 -13.79
C ASN A 173 6.98 -0.37 -12.48
N PHE A 174 7.96 -1.25 -12.28
CA PHE A 174 8.23 -1.94 -11.03
C PHE A 174 9.62 -1.59 -10.50
N MET A 175 9.71 -1.14 -9.25
CA MET A 175 10.97 -0.71 -8.65
C MET A 175 11.22 -1.41 -7.32
N PHE A 176 12.47 -1.72 -7.04
CA PHE A 176 12.88 -2.23 -5.74
C PHE A 176 12.81 -1.12 -4.68
N ARG A 177 12.24 -1.42 -3.52
CA ARG A 177 12.12 -0.45 -2.41
C ARG A 177 13.49 0.07 -1.97
N SER A 178 14.50 -0.79 -1.97
CA SER A 178 15.86 -0.48 -1.50
C SER A 178 16.92 -1.03 -2.46
N LYS A 179 18.15 -0.55 -2.29
CA LYS A 179 19.31 -0.99 -3.10
C LYS A 179 19.74 -2.42 -2.84
N ASP A 180 19.40 -2.99 -1.68
CA ASP A 180 19.67 -4.40 -1.37
C ASP A 180 18.56 -5.28 -1.98
N THR A 181 18.65 -5.49 -3.30
CA THR A 181 17.61 -6.19 -4.07
C THR A 181 17.37 -7.62 -3.57
N ALA A 182 18.37 -8.27 -2.97
CA ALA A 182 18.26 -9.63 -2.44
C ALA A 182 17.30 -9.74 -1.25
N ARG A 183 17.07 -8.64 -0.51
CA ARG A 183 16.18 -8.57 0.66
C ARG A 183 15.02 -7.60 0.47
N SER A 184 14.88 -7.02 -0.71
CA SER A 184 13.92 -5.96 -1.00
C SER A 184 12.75 -6.49 -1.81
N SER A 185 11.54 -6.04 -1.48
CA SER A 185 10.36 -6.26 -2.31
C SER A 185 10.32 -5.23 -3.44
N ILE A 186 9.71 -5.63 -4.56
CA ILE A 186 9.36 -4.69 -5.63
C ILE A 186 7.98 -4.08 -5.36
N LYS A 187 7.81 -2.84 -5.81
CA LYS A 187 6.54 -2.10 -5.82
C LYS A 187 6.26 -1.60 -7.24
N MET A 188 5.00 -1.63 -7.63
CA MET A 188 4.48 -0.95 -8.81
C MET A 188 4.48 0.56 -8.55
N ILE A 189 5.20 1.34 -9.36
CA ILE A 189 5.45 2.77 -9.09
C ILE A 189 4.66 3.75 -9.96
N ASP A 190 4.09 3.27 -11.05
CA ASP A 190 3.26 4.11 -11.92
C ASP A 190 1.97 3.39 -12.22
N LEU A 191 0.92 3.72 -11.47
CA LEU A 191 -0.45 3.26 -11.75
C LEU A 191 -1.05 3.90 -13.01
N GLY A 192 -0.21 4.61 -13.79
CA GLY A 192 -0.45 5.00 -15.15
C GLY A 192 -1.80 5.67 -15.30
N LEU A 193 -1.99 6.81 -14.62
CA LEU A 193 -3.18 7.67 -14.67
C LEU A 193 -4.15 7.25 -15.77
N ALA A 194 -5.02 6.31 -15.42
CA ALA A 194 -5.66 5.38 -16.34
C ALA A 194 -6.71 6.13 -17.16
N GLU A 195 -6.26 6.86 -18.18
CA GLU A 195 -7.10 7.52 -19.16
C GLU A 195 -7.97 8.63 -18.53
N VAL A 196 -7.37 9.78 -18.19
CA VAL A 196 -8.06 11.09 -17.99
C VAL A 196 -8.75 11.59 -19.29
N SER A 197 -9.22 10.68 -20.14
CA SER A 197 -10.02 10.97 -21.31
C SER A 197 -11.07 9.88 -21.45
N THR A 198 -11.94 9.76 -20.45
CA THR A 198 -13.32 9.33 -20.69
C THR A 198 -13.97 10.34 -21.64
N ASP A 199 -13.65 10.21 -22.92
CA ASP A 199 -14.41 10.75 -24.04
C ASP A 199 -14.28 9.86 -25.28
N LEU A 200 -13.85 8.60 -25.12
CA LEU A 200 -13.53 7.75 -26.26
C LEU A 200 -13.92 6.28 -26.10
N GLU A 201 -15.16 6.01 -25.72
CA GLU A 201 -15.87 4.85 -26.28
C GLU A 201 -15.98 4.91 -27.83
N ARG A 202 -15.31 5.83 -28.56
CA ARG A 202 -15.58 6.03 -29.99
C ARG A 202 -14.59 6.78 -30.91
N LYS A 203 -13.28 6.88 -30.64
CA LYS A 203 -12.33 7.46 -31.63
C LYS A 203 -10.95 6.78 -31.65
N LEU A 204 -10.92 5.45 -31.61
CA LEU A 204 -9.71 4.68 -31.92
C LEU A 204 -9.52 4.44 -33.43
N PHE A 205 -10.23 5.19 -34.30
CA PHE A 205 -10.14 5.10 -35.76
C PHE A 205 -9.79 6.45 -36.40
N GLU A 206 -8.71 7.08 -35.95
CA GLU A 206 -8.01 8.11 -36.74
C GLU A 206 -6.57 7.64 -36.95
N GLU A 207 -6.13 7.63 -38.21
CA GLU A 207 -4.92 6.96 -38.74
C GLU A 207 -3.57 7.40 -38.14
N ASP A 208 -3.56 8.28 -37.14
CA ASP A 208 -2.36 8.87 -36.53
C ASP A 208 -2.33 8.82 -34.98
N ASN A 209 -3.26 8.14 -34.30
CA ASN A 209 -3.25 8.06 -32.83
C ASN A 209 -2.52 6.82 -32.29
N VAL A 210 -1.46 7.09 -31.53
CA VAL A 210 -0.68 6.12 -30.75
C VAL A 210 -1.61 5.37 -29.78
N THR A 211 -1.76 4.06 -29.99
CA THR A 211 -2.39 3.15 -29.01
C THR A 211 -1.71 3.34 -27.65
N ALA A 212 -2.49 3.55 -26.58
CA ALA A 212 -1.94 3.79 -25.26
C ALA A 212 -1.16 2.57 -24.72
N GLY A 213 0.03 2.78 -24.16
CA GLY A 213 0.89 1.72 -23.61
C GLY A 213 2.14 1.46 -24.44
N THR A 214 3.01 0.57 -23.95
CA THR A 214 4.26 0.22 -24.62
C THR A 214 4.04 -0.99 -25.56
N PRO A 215 4.16 -0.84 -26.90
CA PRO A 215 3.72 -1.85 -27.89
C PRO A 215 4.18 -3.29 -27.62
N ALA A 216 5.43 -3.46 -27.17
CA ALA A 216 6.01 -4.78 -26.90
C ALA A 216 5.34 -5.55 -25.75
N TYR A 217 4.54 -4.89 -24.91
CA TYR A 217 3.84 -5.50 -23.77
C TYR A 217 2.32 -5.59 -23.96
N MET A 218 1.79 -5.11 -25.09
CA MET A 218 0.36 -5.10 -25.37
C MET A 218 -0.16 -6.52 -25.66
N ALA A 219 -1.39 -6.79 -25.21
CA ALA A 219 -2.07 -8.05 -25.47
C ALA A 219 -2.66 -8.11 -26.89
N PRO A 220 -2.79 -9.30 -27.52
CA PRO A 220 -3.29 -9.41 -28.89
C PRO A 220 -4.69 -8.81 -29.08
N GLU A 221 -5.58 -8.94 -28.09
CA GLU A 221 -6.92 -8.34 -28.12
C GLU A 221 -6.91 -6.81 -28.01
N VAL A 222 -5.90 -6.24 -27.34
CA VAL A 222 -5.69 -4.79 -27.29
C VAL A 222 -5.22 -4.29 -28.65
N VAL A 223 -4.26 -5.00 -29.27
CA VAL A 223 -3.72 -4.63 -30.58
C VAL A 223 -4.77 -4.80 -31.69
N ALA A 224 -5.52 -5.90 -31.67
CA ALA A 224 -6.49 -6.22 -32.71
C ALA A 224 -7.79 -5.40 -32.60
N ASP A 225 -8.33 -5.28 -31.38
CA ASP A 225 -9.68 -4.79 -31.15
C ASP A 225 -9.73 -3.51 -30.28
N GLY A 226 -8.59 -3.06 -29.73
CA GLY A 226 -8.54 -1.93 -28.80
C GLY A 226 -9.18 -2.22 -27.44
N VAL A 227 -9.42 -3.48 -27.11
CA VAL A 227 -10.16 -3.88 -25.90
C VAL A 227 -9.19 -4.16 -24.76
N TYR A 228 -9.17 -3.27 -23.77
CA TYR A 228 -8.47 -3.49 -22.50
C TYR A 228 -9.36 -4.23 -21.50
N GLY A 229 -8.74 -5.05 -20.66
CA GLY A 229 -9.41 -5.79 -19.60
C GLY A 229 -8.40 -6.25 -18.56
N THR A 230 -8.86 -6.85 -17.47
CA THR A 230 -7.96 -7.45 -16.47
C THR A 230 -7.03 -8.51 -17.07
N ALA A 231 -7.52 -9.25 -18.08
CA ALA A 231 -6.71 -10.21 -18.82
C ALA A 231 -5.53 -9.57 -19.57
N SER A 232 -5.62 -8.33 -20.05
CA SER A 232 -4.51 -7.70 -20.79
C SER A 232 -3.31 -7.43 -19.89
N ASP A 233 -3.54 -7.06 -18.62
CA ASP A 233 -2.47 -6.91 -17.61
C ASP A 233 -1.75 -8.25 -17.37
N MET A 234 -2.48 -9.37 -17.38
CA MET A 234 -1.91 -10.72 -17.22
C MET A 234 -1.03 -11.14 -18.40
N TRP A 235 -1.35 -10.70 -19.62
CA TRP A 235 -0.49 -10.90 -20.77
C TRP A 235 0.83 -10.14 -20.61
N SER A 236 0.78 -8.87 -20.22
CA SER A 236 1.97 -8.06 -19.99
C SER A 236 2.87 -8.68 -18.92
N LEU A 237 2.31 -9.25 -17.83
CA LEU A 237 3.07 -10.04 -16.87
C LEU A 237 3.72 -11.29 -17.50
N GLY A 238 3.07 -11.94 -18.46
CA GLY A 238 3.64 -13.03 -19.25
C GLY A 238 4.83 -12.58 -20.10
N VAL A 239 4.75 -11.40 -20.72
CA VAL A 239 5.86 -10.78 -21.47
C VAL A 239 7.05 -10.51 -20.55
N ILE A 240 6.81 -9.93 -19.37
CA ILE A 240 7.86 -9.71 -18.35
C ILE A 240 8.45 -11.04 -17.86
N SER A 241 7.61 -12.05 -17.62
CA SER A 241 8.04 -13.39 -17.20
C SER A 241 9.01 -14.00 -18.20
N TYR A 242 8.72 -13.88 -19.50
CA TYR A 242 9.62 -14.33 -20.56
C TYR A 242 11.00 -13.67 -20.42
N ALA A 243 11.03 -12.33 -20.31
CA ALA A 243 12.28 -11.59 -20.15
C ALA A 243 13.05 -11.96 -18.89
N LEU A 244 12.36 -12.24 -17.77
CA LEU A 244 12.99 -12.73 -16.54
C LEU A 244 13.64 -14.12 -16.72
N PHE A 245 13.04 -14.99 -17.54
CA PHE A 245 13.59 -16.33 -17.78
C PHE A 245 14.72 -16.35 -18.81
N THR A 246 14.66 -15.49 -19.83
CA THR A 246 15.54 -15.56 -21.00
C THR A 246 16.58 -14.44 -21.07
N GLY A 247 16.33 -13.30 -20.42
CA GLY A 247 17.12 -12.08 -20.58
C GLY A 247 16.83 -11.33 -21.88
N GLU A 248 15.87 -11.81 -22.67
CA GLU A 248 15.51 -11.24 -23.97
C GLU A 248 14.08 -10.69 -23.96
N PRO A 249 13.79 -9.61 -24.69
CA PRO A 249 12.42 -9.19 -24.91
C PRO A 249 11.65 -10.27 -25.70
N LEU A 250 10.35 -10.43 -25.42
CA LEU A 250 9.53 -11.41 -26.14
C LEU A 250 9.27 -10.96 -27.58
N PHE A 251 8.91 -9.69 -27.75
CA PHE A 251 8.65 -9.01 -29.02
C PHE A 251 9.66 -7.86 -29.21
N GLY A 252 10.04 -7.57 -30.46
CA GLY A 252 11.00 -6.53 -30.79
C GLY A 252 12.49 -6.91 -30.56
N ALA A 253 12.80 -8.20 -30.41
CA ALA A 253 14.17 -8.68 -30.20
C ALA A 253 15.04 -8.66 -31.48
N ASP A 254 14.41 -8.86 -32.64
CA ASP A 254 15.09 -9.25 -33.89
C ASP A 254 14.93 -8.20 -35.01
N CYS A 255 15.34 -6.95 -34.75
CA CYS A 255 15.37 -5.84 -35.72
C CYS A 255 14.02 -5.17 -36.06
N ALA A 256 13.03 -5.21 -35.14
CA ALA A 256 11.85 -4.36 -35.30
C ALA A 256 12.28 -2.89 -35.22
N ASP A 257 12.30 -2.20 -36.36
CA ASP A 257 12.74 -0.81 -36.50
C ASP A 257 11.57 0.17 -36.25
N SER A 258 10.34 -0.35 -36.12
CA SER A 258 9.14 0.45 -35.88
C SER A 258 8.14 -0.19 -34.91
N PRO A 259 7.33 0.61 -34.20
CA PRO A 259 6.22 0.10 -33.39
C PRO A 259 5.24 -0.80 -34.14
N ALA A 260 5.00 -0.55 -35.43
CA ALA A 260 4.07 -1.34 -36.24
C ALA A 260 4.53 -2.79 -36.42
N GLU A 261 5.82 -3.01 -36.64
CA GLU A 261 6.39 -4.37 -36.77
C GLU A 261 6.25 -5.16 -35.47
N ILE A 262 6.43 -4.50 -34.31
CA ILE A 262 6.22 -5.13 -33.00
C ILE A 262 4.75 -5.56 -32.84
N LEU A 263 3.80 -4.74 -33.27
CA LEU A 263 2.38 -5.07 -33.20
C LEU A 263 2.03 -6.26 -34.10
N ASP A 264 2.64 -6.35 -35.29
CA ASP A 264 2.48 -7.51 -36.18
C ASP A 264 3.02 -8.79 -35.52
N GLU A 265 4.16 -8.74 -34.83
CA GLU A 265 4.70 -9.87 -34.07
C GLU A 265 3.76 -10.32 -32.94
N VAL A 266 3.15 -9.37 -32.21
CA VAL A 266 2.16 -9.67 -31.16
C VAL A 266 0.95 -10.41 -31.74
N LEU A 267 0.52 -10.03 -32.94
CA LEU A 267 -0.60 -10.66 -33.63
C LEU A 267 -0.23 -12.01 -34.27
N ASP A 268 1.04 -12.34 -34.50
CA ASP A 268 1.49 -13.61 -35.11
C ASP A 268 1.58 -14.77 -34.07
N PRO A 269 0.69 -15.78 -34.12
CA PRO A 269 0.75 -16.92 -33.21
C PRO A 269 1.99 -17.80 -33.44
N ASP A 270 2.48 -17.88 -34.68
CA ASP A 270 3.67 -18.67 -35.00
C ASP A 270 4.94 -17.99 -34.48
N PHE A 271 4.97 -16.65 -34.43
CA PHE A 271 6.05 -15.89 -33.80
C PHE A 271 6.14 -16.22 -32.31
N LEU A 272 5.02 -16.12 -31.59
CA LEU A 272 4.96 -16.47 -30.17
C LEU A 272 5.44 -17.91 -29.91
N GLU A 273 4.97 -18.87 -30.69
CA GLU A 273 5.37 -20.28 -30.58
C GLU A 273 6.86 -20.51 -30.87
N ARG A 274 7.48 -19.72 -31.75
CA ARG A 274 8.94 -19.76 -31.96
C ARG A 274 9.68 -19.24 -30.75
N ARG A 275 9.27 -18.10 -30.19
CA ARG A 275 9.90 -17.52 -28.98
C ARG A 275 9.75 -18.44 -27.76
N LEU A 276 8.60 -19.09 -27.58
CA LEU A 276 8.39 -20.07 -26.50
C LEU A 276 9.22 -21.36 -26.62
N LYS A 277 9.93 -21.56 -27.74
CA LYS A 277 10.92 -22.63 -27.95
C LYS A 277 12.37 -22.16 -27.75
N ASN A 278 12.57 -20.95 -27.21
CA ASN A 278 13.90 -20.42 -26.91
C ASN A 278 14.71 -21.43 -26.05
N PRO A 279 15.98 -21.72 -26.41
CA PRO A 279 16.84 -22.63 -25.66
C PRO A 279 16.92 -22.33 -24.15
N SER A 280 16.90 -21.05 -23.76
CA SER A 280 16.95 -20.61 -22.36
C SER A 280 15.73 -21.06 -21.53
N LEU A 281 14.63 -21.46 -22.19
CA LEU A 281 13.44 -22.02 -21.54
C LEU A 281 13.49 -23.55 -21.40
N VAL A 282 14.39 -24.24 -22.12
CA VAL A 282 14.45 -25.72 -22.14
C VAL A 282 14.72 -26.26 -20.75
N ASP A 283 15.69 -25.68 -20.05
CA ASP A 283 16.14 -26.13 -18.73
C ASP A 283 15.25 -25.65 -17.57
N LYS A 284 14.24 -24.82 -17.86
CA LYS A 284 13.29 -24.37 -16.84
C LYS A 284 12.33 -25.49 -16.42
N SER A 285 11.77 -25.41 -15.22
CA SER A 285 10.84 -26.41 -14.70
C SER A 285 9.55 -26.50 -15.52
N VAL A 286 8.85 -27.63 -15.38
CA VAL A 286 7.54 -27.82 -16.03
C VAL A 286 6.56 -26.76 -15.55
N ASP A 287 6.57 -26.44 -14.25
CA ASP A 287 5.68 -25.44 -13.67
C ASP A 287 6.01 -24.03 -14.15
N ALA A 288 7.29 -23.66 -14.31
CA ALA A 288 7.68 -22.37 -14.88
C ALA A 288 7.14 -22.19 -16.30
N LYS A 289 7.31 -23.22 -17.13
CA LYS A 289 6.82 -23.25 -18.51
C LYS A 289 5.29 -23.28 -18.59
N ASP A 290 4.61 -23.96 -17.66
CA ASP A 290 3.15 -24.00 -17.61
C ASP A 290 2.58 -22.62 -17.27
N LEU A 291 3.11 -21.96 -16.23
CA LEU A 291 2.67 -20.61 -15.86
C LEU A 291 2.86 -19.62 -17.02
N LEU A 292 4.06 -19.62 -17.64
CA LEU A 292 4.37 -18.73 -18.75
C LEU A 292 3.36 -18.89 -19.91
N ARG A 293 3.02 -20.14 -20.28
CA ARG A 293 2.03 -20.41 -21.34
C ARG A 293 0.64 -19.94 -20.97
N ARG A 294 0.22 -20.09 -19.72
CA ARG A 294 -1.11 -19.65 -19.26
C ARG A 294 -1.24 -18.14 -19.19
N LEU A 295 -0.16 -17.42 -18.86
CA LEU A 295 -0.10 -15.96 -18.93
C LEU A 295 -0.15 -15.45 -20.37
N LEU A 296 0.51 -16.15 -21.29
CA LEU A 296 0.57 -15.84 -22.72
C LEU A 296 -0.50 -16.58 -23.55
N GLU A 297 -1.60 -17.01 -22.92
CA GLU A 297 -2.76 -17.57 -23.62
C GLU A 297 -3.44 -16.46 -24.44
N ARG A 298 -3.65 -16.72 -25.73
CA ARG A 298 -4.14 -15.71 -26.66
C ARG A 298 -5.63 -15.42 -26.49
N ASP A 299 -6.45 -16.41 -26.11
CA ASP A 299 -7.86 -16.14 -25.79
C ASP A 299 -7.95 -15.53 -24.38
N PRO A 300 -8.30 -14.23 -24.23
CA PRO A 300 -8.31 -13.56 -22.92
C PRO A 300 -9.27 -14.22 -21.91
N ARG A 301 -10.26 -14.99 -22.38
CA ARG A 301 -11.21 -15.71 -21.49
C ARG A 301 -10.64 -17.00 -20.92
N LYS A 302 -9.55 -17.52 -21.52
CA LYS A 302 -8.84 -18.72 -21.06
C LYS A 302 -7.52 -18.37 -20.36
N ARG A 303 -7.06 -17.13 -20.52
CA ARG A 303 -5.87 -16.60 -19.86
C ARG A 303 -6.06 -16.66 -18.35
N ILE A 304 -5.01 -17.09 -17.65
CA ILE A 304 -5.05 -17.26 -16.20
C ILE A 304 -5.32 -15.93 -15.50
N THR A 305 -6.18 -15.96 -14.49
CA THR A 305 -6.46 -14.80 -13.63
C THR A 305 -5.33 -14.58 -12.62
N PRO A 306 -5.16 -13.36 -12.06
CA PRO A 306 -4.11 -13.13 -11.08
C PRO A 306 -4.25 -14.01 -9.82
N GLU A 307 -5.47 -14.28 -9.37
CA GLU A 307 -5.76 -15.13 -8.21
C GLU A 307 -5.42 -16.61 -8.48
N GLU A 308 -5.69 -17.10 -9.70
CA GLU A 308 -5.28 -18.44 -10.12
C GLU A 308 -3.76 -18.54 -10.27
N ALA A 309 -3.12 -17.50 -10.80
CA ALA A 309 -1.66 -17.43 -10.97
C ALA A 309 -0.93 -17.44 -9.61
N LEU A 310 -1.45 -16.74 -8.60
CA LEU A 310 -0.91 -16.79 -7.23
C LEU A 310 -0.98 -18.19 -6.61
N LYS A 311 -1.97 -18.98 -6.99
CA LYS A 311 -2.14 -20.38 -6.54
C LYS A 311 -1.34 -21.38 -7.37
N HIS A 312 -0.71 -20.95 -8.46
CA HIS A 312 0.01 -21.81 -9.38
C HIS A 312 1.21 -22.50 -8.70
N PRO A 313 1.49 -23.80 -8.98
CA PRO A 313 2.60 -24.54 -8.36
C PRO A 313 3.96 -23.83 -8.45
N PHE A 314 4.28 -23.20 -9.58
CA PHE A 314 5.49 -22.41 -9.74
C PHE A 314 5.61 -21.29 -8.69
N ILE A 315 4.55 -20.52 -8.48
CA ILE A 315 4.52 -19.44 -7.49
C ILE A 315 4.48 -19.98 -6.08
N ARG A 316 3.74 -21.07 -5.82
CA ARG A 316 3.70 -21.71 -4.49
C ARG A 316 5.00 -22.44 -4.13
N SER A 317 5.84 -22.80 -5.11
CA SER A 317 7.09 -23.54 -4.87
C SER A 317 8.02 -22.81 -3.90
N ILE A 318 8.02 -21.47 -3.93
CA ILE A 318 8.80 -20.63 -3.00
C ILE A 318 8.33 -20.72 -1.55
N LEU A 319 7.07 -21.09 -1.31
CA LEU A 319 6.51 -21.28 0.02
C LEU A 319 6.95 -22.64 0.59
N SER A 320 6.95 -23.68 -0.26
CA SER A 320 7.20 -25.07 0.14
C SER A 320 8.63 -25.35 0.61
N LYS A 321 9.62 -24.63 0.10
CA LYS A 321 11.05 -24.81 0.47
C LYS A 321 11.44 -24.13 1.78
N ALA A 322 10.55 -23.34 2.39
CA ALA A 322 10.82 -22.64 3.64
C ALA A 322 10.56 -23.51 4.89
N GLY A 323 9.92 -24.68 4.78
CA GLY A 323 9.76 -25.59 5.91
C GLY A 323 9.26 -26.97 5.50
N GLU A 324 10.06 -28.00 5.75
CA GLU A 324 9.57 -29.38 5.75
C GLU A 324 8.55 -29.54 6.88
N ALA A 325 7.26 -29.48 6.55
CA ALA A 325 6.20 -30.06 7.36
C ALA A 325 5.21 -30.77 6.44
N SER A 326 4.98 -32.04 6.78
CA SER A 326 4.15 -33.02 6.11
C SER A 326 2.65 -32.68 6.10
N ASP A 327 2.03 -33.03 4.97
CA ASP A 327 0.62 -33.38 4.76
C ASP A 327 -0.46 -32.30 4.95
N GLY A 328 -1.24 -32.08 3.89
CA GLY A 328 -2.54 -31.38 3.89
C GLY A 328 -2.48 -29.85 3.90
N ASP A 329 -2.80 -29.23 2.76
CA ASP A 329 -3.37 -27.88 2.56
C ASP A 329 -2.86 -26.71 3.43
N THR A 330 -1.65 -26.78 3.96
CA THR A 330 -1.08 -25.73 4.79
C THR A 330 -0.28 -24.78 3.91
N ILE A 331 -0.80 -23.57 3.70
CA ILE A 331 -0.06 -22.45 3.10
C ILE A 331 1.16 -22.19 4.01
N CYS A 332 2.33 -22.53 3.48
CA CYS A 332 3.58 -22.44 4.21
C CYS A 332 4.00 -20.98 4.34
N ILE A 333 4.24 -20.60 5.59
CA ILE A 333 4.91 -19.38 6.04
C ILE A 333 6.21 -19.19 5.25
N ASP A 334 6.56 -17.96 4.84
CA ASP A 334 7.93 -17.65 4.44
C ASP A 334 8.83 -17.67 5.69
N MET A 335 9.17 -18.88 6.15
CA MET A 335 9.90 -19.15 7.40
C MET A 335 11.29 -18.53 7.42
N ARG A 336 11.83 -18.08 6.27
CA ARG A 336 13.07 -17.29 6.22
C ARG A 336 12.96 -16.02 7.07
N PHE A 337 11.73 -15.53 7.27
CA PHE A 337 11.41 -14.34 8.03
C PHE A 337 10.57 -14.62 9.29
N ALA A 338 10.46 -15.88 9.74
CA ALA A 338 9.72 -16.21 10.96
C ALA A 338 10.24 -15.44 12.21
N HIS A 339 11.52 -15.06 12.20
CA HIS A 339 12.14 -14.20 13.21
C HIS A 339 11.61 -12.75 13.22
N LEU A 340 10.94 -12.31 12.14
CA LEU A 340 10.29 -10.99 12.03
C LEU A 340 8.83 -11.01 12.50
N PHE A 341 8.27 -12.16 12.90
CA PHE A 341 6.92 -12.20 13.43
C PHE A 341 6.83 -11.41 14.75
N ASP A 342 5.91 -10.45 14.83
CA ASP A 342 5.64 -9.72 16.06
C ASP A 342 4.78 -10.56 17.00
N SER A 343 5.44 -11.30 17.89
CA SER A 343 4.78 -12.13 18.90
C SER A 343 3.93 -11.34 19.92
N HIS A 344 4.07 -10.02 19.95
CA HIS A 344 3.31 -9.13 20.84
C HIS A 344 2.21 -8.36 20.12
N CYS A 345 1.94 -8.66 18.83
CA CYS A 345 0.94 -7.93 18.03
C CYS A 345 -0.44 -7.85 18.71
N VAL A 346 -0.96 -8.95 19.27
CA VAL A 346 -2.26 -8.98 19.96
C VAL A 346 -2.25 -8.12 21.22
N GLU A 347 -1.15 -8.09 21.96
CA GLU A 347 -1.01 -7.26 23.16
C GLU A 347 -1.01 -5.78 22.80
N ARG A 348 -0.31 -5.41 21.72
CA ARG A 348 -0.30 -4.04 21.18
C ARG A 348 -1.68 -3.62 20.69
N MET A 349 -2.36 -4.49 19.94
CA MET A 349 -3.75 -4.27 19.50
C MET A 349 -4.66 -4.06 20.71
N GLU A 350 -4.55 -4.88 21.76
CA GLU A 350 -5.36 -4.69 22.98
C GLU A 350 -5.09 -3.33 23.65
N ARG A 351 -3.82 -2.92 23.76
CA ARG A 351 -3.47 -1.59 24.29
C ARG A 351 -4.00 -0.45 23.41
N PHE A 352 -3.93 -0.59 22.10
CA PHE A 352 -4.48 0.38 21.15
C PHE A 352 -5.96 0.65 21.41
N THR A 353 -6.75 -0.39 21.73
CA THR A 353 -8.19 -0.22 22.06
C THR A 353 -8.46 0.60 23.33
N ARG A 354 -7.44 0.89 24.13
CA ARG A 354 -7.54 1.68 25.38
C ARG A 354 -6.96 3.09 25.24
N LEU A 355 -6.41 3.44 24.08
CA LEU A 355 -5.89 4.78 23.83
C LEU A 355 -7.03 5.79 23.64
N PRO A 356 -6.85 7.05 24.05
CA PRO A 356 -7.80 8.12 23.75
C PRO A 356 -8.06 8.23 22.24
N THR A 357 -9.27 8.64 21.86
CA THR A 357 -9.70 8.71 20.45
C THR A 357 -8.71 9.53 19.61
N LEU A 358 -8.29 10.69 20.10
CA LEU A 358 -7.32 11.56 19.43
C LEU A 358 -5.98 10.86 19.15
N LYS A 359 -5.52 10.02 20.09
CA LYS A 359 -4.28 9.26 19.92
C LYS A 359 -4.45 8.10 18.96
N ARG A 360 -5.61 7.44 18.93
CA ARG A 360 -5.92 6.41 17.92
C ARG A 360 -5.90 7.00 16.53
N MET A 361 -6.53 8.17 16.33
CA MET A 361 -6.47 8.93 15.08
C MET A 361 -5.03 9.24 14.70
N ALA A 362 -4.22 9.70 15.66
CA ALA A 362 -2.79 9.95 15.42
C ALA A 362 -2.01 8.69 15.00
N MET A 363 -2.29 7.52 15.60
CA MET A 363 -1.65 6.27 15.21
C MET A 363 -2.08 5.79 13.81
N MET A 364 -3.34 6.03 13.40
CA MET A 364 -3.78 5.76 12.03
C MET A 364 -3.05 6.64 11.02
N SER A 365 -2.99 7.94 11.28
CA SER A 365 -2.21 8.90 10.48
C SER A 365 -0.73 8.52 10.45
N ALA A 366 -0.17 8.04 11.56
CA ALA A 366 1.21 7.58 11.63
C ALA A 366 1.45 6.31 10.81
N ALA A 367 0.52 5.34 10.82
CA ALA A 367 0.58 4.17 9.95
C ALA A 367 0.57 4.56 8.46
N HIS A 368 -0.08 5.67 8.13
CA HIS A 368 0.01 6.26 6.80
C HIS A 368 1.40 6.84 6.50
N LEU A 369 2.10 7.43 7.46
CA LEU A 369 3.34 8.18 7.21
C LEU A 369 4.64 7.38 7.45
N ILE A 370 4.57 6.33 8.26
CA ILE A 370 5.74 5.57 8.71
C ILE A 370 6.42 4.85 7.55
N ASP A 371 7.75 4.93 7.50
CA ASP A 371 8.53 4.21 6.50
C ASP A 371 8.51 2.71 6.80
N ASP A 372 8.36 1.91 5.75
CA ASP A 372 8.23 0.46 5.84
C ASP A 372 9.36 -0.23 6.64
N ASP A 373 10.58 0.30 6.55
CA ASP A 373 11.76 -0.27 7.20
C ASP A 373 11.67 -0.20 8.73
N SER A 374 11.01 0.82 9.28
CA SER A 374 10.83 0.99 10.74
C SER A 374 9.84 -0.02 11.33
N VAL A 375 9.02 -0.66 10.50
CA VAL A 375 7.90 -1.51 10.91
C VAL A 375 7.92 -2.89 10.23
N ALA A 376 9.08 -3.33 9.76
CA ALA A 376 9.23 -4.56 8.99
C ALA A 376 8.64 -5.81 9.67
N ALA A 377 8.67 -5.87 11.01
CA ALA A 377 8.09 -6.96 11.79
C ALA A 377 6.54 -6.98 11.71
N GLN A 378 5.91 -5.81 11.90
CA GLN A 378 4.46 -5.65 11.78
C GLN A 378 4.00 -5.91 10.35
N GLN A 379 4.73 -5.42 9.34
CA GLN A 379 4.43 -5.69 7.93
C GLN A 379 4.51 -7.18 7.60
N HIS A 380 5.55 -7.86 8.10
CA HIS A 380 5.68 -9.29 7.91
C HIS A 380 4.52 -10.03 8.59
N THR A 381 4.13 -9.62 9.79
CA THR A 381 3.01 -10.18 10.54
C THR A 381 1.67 -9.99 9.80
N PHE A 382 1.43 -8.82 9.22
CA PHE A 382 0.25 -8.60 8.37
C PHE A 382 0.21 -9.55 7.18
N ARG A 383 1.30 -9.62 6.40
CA ARG A 383 1.42 -10.51 5.23
C ARG A 383 1.29 -11.99 5.57
N MET A 384 1.56 -12.35 6.82
CA MET A 384 1.43 -13.70 7.35
C MET A 384 -0.02 -14.05 7.68
N PHE A 385 -0.82 -13.06 8.04
CA PHE A 385 -2.25 -13.22 8.29
C PHE A 385 -3.04 -13.16 6.98
N ASP A 386 -2.71 -12.25 6.07
CA ASP A 386 -3.30 -12.12 4.72
C ASP A 386 -2.90 -13.31 3.82
N GLN A 387 -3.66 -14.41 3.91
CA GLN A 387 -3.35 -15.67 3.23
C GLN A 387 -3.78 -15.66 1.78
N ASN A 388 -4.93 -15.04 1.52
CA ASN A 388 -5.51 -14.95 0.18
C ASN A 388 -4.85 -13.85 -0.66
N GLY A 389 -4.10 -12.93 -0.04
CA GLY A 389 -3.39 -11.85 -0.69
C GLY A 389 -4.31 -10.70 -1.12
N ASP A 390 -5.50 -10.59 -0.53
CA ASP A 390 -6.48 -9.57 -0.91
C ASP A 390 -6.18 -8.19 -0.28
N GLY A 391 -5.20 -8.13 0.62
CA GLY A 391 -4.81 -6.90 1.31
C GLY A 391 -5.60 -6.60 2.59
N TYR A 392 -6.42 -7.55 3.04
CA TYR A 392 -7.19 -7.50 4.29
C TYR A 392 -6.87 -8.70 5.17
N VAL A 393 -7.17 -8.59 6.46
CA VAL A 393 -7.04 -9.68 7.43
C VAL A 393 -8.40 -9.91 8.07
N SER A 394 -9.08 -10.96 7.63
CA SER A 394 -10.32 -11.40 8.25
C SER A 394 -10.08 -11.95 9.67
N PHE A 395 -11.13 -12.02 10.50
CA PHE A 395 -11.02 -12.63 11.83
C PHE A 395 -10.50 -14.08 11.76
N ALA A 396 -10.95 -14.84 10.75
CA ALA A 396 -10.54 -16.23 10.54
C ALA A 396 -9.03 -16.32 10.21
N GLU A 397 -8.54 -15.42 9.37
CA GLU A 397 -7.12 -15.33 9.00
C GLU A 397 -6.23 -14.94 10.17
N LEU A 398 -6.67 -13.96 10.98
CA LEU A 398 -5.97 -13.58 12.19
C LEU A 398 -5.89 -14.75 13.19
N GLU A 399 -7.02 -15.42 13.45
CA GLU A 399 -7.06 -16.55 14.39
C GLU A 399 -6.18 -17.71 13.92
N ASP A 400 -6.28 -18.10 12.65
CA ASP A 400 -5.47 -19.17 12.07
C ASP A 400 -3.98 -18.79 12.05
N GLY A 401 -3.66 -17.56 11.67
CA GLY A 401 -2.31 -17.01 11.69
C GLY A 401 -1.64 -17.09 13.07
N LEU A 402 -2.35 -16.67 14.12
CA LEU A 402 -1.87 -16.74 15.51
C LEU A 402 -1.64 -18.19 15.97
N ARG A 403 -2.57 -19.10 15.62
CA ARG A 403 -2.43 -20.53 15.94
C ARG A 403 -1.21 -21.14 15.27
N ARG A 404 -0.97 -20.84 13.99
CA ARG A 404 0.20 -21.32 13.24
C ARG A 404 1.52 -20.75 13.77
N ALA A 405 1.51 -19.52 14.27
CA ALA A 405 2.65 -18.90 14.94
C ALA A 405 2.89 -19.42 16.37
N GLY A 406 2.01 -20.28 16.90
CA GLY A 406 2.11 -20.81 18.26
C GLY A 406 1.74 -19.81 19.36
N VAL A 407 1.09 -18.70 19.00
CA VAL A 407 0.61 -17.69 19.96
C VAL A 407 -0.71 -18.16 20.58
N ARG A 408 -0.82 -18.06 21.90
CA ARG A 408 -2.03 -18.49 22.61
C ARG A 408 -3.16 -17.49 22.36
N VAL A 409 -4.16 -17.91 21.59
CA VAL A 409 -5.37 -17.12 21.35
C VAL A 409 -6.17 -16.99 22.65
N SER A 410 -6.35 -15.75 23.11
CA SER A 410 -7.17 -15.41 24.27
C SER A 410 -8.64 -15.26 23.88
N GLY A 411 -9.56 -15.53 24.82
CA GLY A 411 -11.00 -15.41 24.57
C GLY A 411 -11.50 -13.98 24.30
N ASN A 412 -10.66 -12.95 24.53
CA ASN A 412 -10.95 -11.56 24.20
C ASN A 412 -10.55 -11.17 22.77
N LEU A 413 -9.89 -12.04 21.98
CA LEU A 413 -9.40 -11.70 20.63
C LEU A 413 -10.50 -11.12 19.74
N ARG A 414 -11.71 -11.70 19.78
CA ARG A 414 -12.84 -11.20 18.99
C ARG A 414 -13.28 -9.79 19.38
N LYS A 415 -13.16 -9.42 20.66
CA LYS A 415 -13.45 -8.07 21.14
C LYS A 415 -12.35 -7.09 20.78
N VAL A 416 -11.09 -7.54 20.76
CA VAL A 416 -9.96 -6.73 20.30
C VAL A 416 -10.10 -6.46 18.81
N PHE A 417 -10.37 -7.50 18.02
CA PHE A 417 -10.59 -7.40 16.57
C PHE A 417 -11.68 -6.38 16.25
N ALA A 418 -12.88 -6.55 16.81
CA ALA A 418 -14.02 -5.64 16.57
C ALA A 418 -13.82 -4.20 17.10
N ARG A 419 -12.72 -3.90 17.80
CA ARG A 419 -12.36 -2.54 18.23
C ARG A 419 -11.20 -1.95 17.43
N VAL A 420 -10.45 -2.81 16.74
CA VAL A 420 -9.36 -2.43 15.83
C VAL A 420 -9.88 -2.30 14.41
N ASP A 421 -10.93 -3.04 14.07
CA ASP A 421 -11.78 -2.82 12.88
C ASP A 421 -12.55 -1.52 13.11
N LEU A 422 -12.12 -0.45 12.44
CA LEU A 422 -12.63 0.90 12.68
C LEU A 422 -13.81 1.21 11.75
N ASP A 423 -13.73 0.74 10.51
CA ASP A 423 -14.78 0.90 9.51
C ASP A 423 -15.92 -0.15 9.64
N ASN A 424 -15.78 -1.13 10.54
CA ASN A 424 -16.72 -2.22 10.80
C ASN A 424 -17.00 -3.08 9.57
N ASN A 425 -16.00 -3.27 8.70
CA ASN A 425 -16.13 -4.10 7.51
C ASN A 425 -15.91 -5.61 7.77
N ASP A 426 -15.75 -6.03 9.04
CA ASP A 426 -15.43 -7.39 9.50
C ASP A 426 -14.04 -7.91 9.05
N ALA A 427 -13.16 -7.02 8.61
CA ALA A 427 -11.78 -7.28 8.20
C ALA A 427 -10.85 -6.14 8.63
N LEU A 428 -9.57 -6.43 8.87
CA LEU A 428 -8.58 -5.39 9.14
C LEU A 428 -7.85 -5.04 7.86
N ASN A 429 -7.95 -3.80 7.42
CA ASN A 429 -7.10 -3.31 6.35
C ASN A 429 -5.65 -3.13 6.85
N TYR A 430 -4.74 -2.92 5.90
CA TYR A 430 -3.31 -2.74 6.20
C TYR A 430 -3.06 -1.62 7.21
N ASN A 431 -3.63 -0.42 7.00
CA ASN A 431 -3.41 0.73 7.88
C ASN A 431 -3.95 0.51 9.30
N GLU A 432 -5.13 -0.11 9.47
CA GLU A 432 -5.72 -0.41 10.79
C GLU A 432 -4.83 -1.37 11.58
N PHE A 433 -4.41 -2.46 10.94
CA PHE A 433 -3.51 -3.43 11.56
C PHE A 433 -2.18 -2.77 11.95
N MET A 434 -1.61 -1.98 11.05
CA MET A 434 -0.36 -1.27 11.32
C MET A 434 -0.55 -0.30 12.48
N ALA A 435 -1.56 0.57 12.47
CA ALA A 435 -1.84 1.53 13.52
C ALA A 435 -2.00 0.86 14.90
N ALA A 436 -2.74 -0.24 14.96
CA ALA A 436 -2.94 -0.98 16.20
C ALA A 436 -1.66 -1.66 16.71
N THR A 437 -0.73 -1.99 15.82
CA THR A 437 0.56 -2.61 16.15
C THR A 437 1.73 -1.61 16.25
N LEU A 438 1.50 -0.32 15.98
CA LEU A 438 2.42 0.78 16.29
C LEU A 438 2.42 1.17 17.77
N CYS A 439 1.37 0.82 18.52
CA CYS A 439 1.28 1.11 19.94
C CYS A 439 2.51 0.58 20.69
N ASP A 440 3.13 1.45 21.50
CA ASP A 440 4.37 1.19 22.27
C ASP A 440 5.61 0.80 21.44
N THR A 441 5.64 1.18 20.16
CA THR A 441 6.90 1.20 19.39
C THR A 441 7.65 2.50 19.65
N ASP A 442 8.98 2.49 19.45
CA ASP A 442 9.80 3.70 19.56
C ASP A 442 9.57 4.59 18.34
N LEU A 443 8.49 5.37 18.37
CA LEU A 443 8.13 6.32 17.32
C LEU A 443 8.99 7.59 17.45
N SER A 444 9.40 8.17 16.32
CA SER A 444 10.20 9.39 16.29
C SER A 444 9.34 10.64 16.51
N GLU A 445 9.96 11.67 17.07
CA GLU A 445 9.37 13.01 17.15
C GLU A 445 9.06 13.57 15.75
N ASP A 446 9.91 13.27 14.75
CA ASP A 446 9.69 13.67 13.36
C ASP A 446 8.40 13.08 12.77
N LEU A 447 8.06 11.83 13.13
CA LEU A 447 6.81 11.20 12.69
C LEU A 447 5.61 11.80 13.43
N ALA A 448 5.75 12.08 14.72
CA ALA A 448 4.72 12.77 15.50
C ALA A 448 4.39 14.14 14.89
N LEU A 449 5.43 14.90 14.51
CA LEU A 449 5.27 16.18 13.85
C LEU A 449 4.61 16.04 12.48
N GLN A 450 4.99 15.07 11.64
CA GLN A 450 4.32 14.85 10.34
C GLN A 450 2.85 14.49 10.52
N THR A 451 2.55 13.70 11.54
CA THR A 451 1.18 13.32 11.90
C THR A 451 0.37 14.54 12.34
N PHE A 452 0.96 15.43 13.15
CA PHE A 452 0.35 16.70 13.53
C PHE A 452 -0.01 17.54 12.30
N ASP A 453 0.94 17.71 11.38
CA ASP A 453 0.80 18.49 10.15
C ASP A 453 -0.25 17.96 9.17
N MET A 454 -0.66 16.70 9.36
CA MET A 454 -1.70 16.04 8.60
C MET A 454 -3.08 16.24 9.23
N MET A 455 -3.12 16.42 10.55
CA MET A 455 -4.35 16.64 11.33
C MET A 455 -4.68 18.12 11.50
N ASP A 456 -3.69 19.01 11.44
CA ASP A 456 -3.83 20.47 11.36
C ASP A 456 -4.20 20.87 9.92
N ILE A 457 -5.50 20.98 9.63
CA ILE A 457 -6.04 21.13 8.27
C ILE A 457 -5.83 22.55 7.74
N ASP A 458 -6.00 23.55 8.60
CA ASP A 458 -5.81 24.95 8.21
C ASP A 458 -4.35 25.44 8.34
N GLY A 459 -3.51 24.67 9.03
CA GLY A 459 -2.07 24.89 9.14
C GLY A 459 -1.71 26.07 10.04
N ASP A 460 -2.59 26.42 10.98
CA ASP A 460 -2.37 27.51 11.92
C ASP A 460 -1.44 27.14 13.10
N GLY A 461 -1.03 25.87 13.16
CA GLY A 461 -0.16 25.32 14.20
C GLY A 461 -0.94 24.75 15.39
N TYR A 462 -2.25 24.57 15.28
CA TYR A 462 -3.12 23.93 16.26
C TYR A 462 -4.02 22.87 15.59
N ILE A 463 -4.32 21.78 16.31
CA ILE A 463 -5.42 20.89 15.92
C ILE A 463 -6.66 21.36 16.68
N SER A 464 -7.50 22.15 16.03
CA SER A 464 -8.74 22.70 16.57
C SER A 464 -9.90 21.69 16.49
N PRO A 465 -11.01 21.94 17.21
CA PRO A 465 -12.23 21.15 17.02
C PRO A 465 -12.73 21.12 15.57
N LYS A 466 -12.52 22.22 14.83
CA LYS A 466 -12.89 22.30 13.42
C LYS A 466 -12.02 21.41 12.55
N ASP A 467 -10.71 21.37 12.81
CA ASP A 467 -9.79 20.47 12.10
C ASP A 467 -10.22 19.01 12.29
N LEU A 468 -10.63 18.62 13.50
CA LEU A 468 -11.10 17.25 13.76
C LEU A 468 -12.41 16.92 13.05
N VAL A 469 -13.37 17.85 13.00
CA VAL A 469 -14.62 17.69 12.22
C VAL A 469 -14.31 17.55 10.75
N ASP A 470 -13.41 18.40 10.24
CA ASP A 470 -13.01 18.32 8.85
C ASP A 470 -12.29 16.99 8.61
N PHE A 471 -11.40 16.54 9.50
CA PHE A 471 -10.55 15.36 9.36
C PHE A 471 -11.28 14.01 9.44
N GLU A 472 -12.15 13.78 10.42
CA GLU A 472 -12.85 12.51 10.66
C GLU A 472 -14.36 12.64 10.43
N PRO A 473 -14.93 11.99 9.40
CA PRO A 473 -16.35 12.10 9.06
C PRO A 473 -17.32 11.71 10.19
N ASN A 474 -16.93 10.80 11.08
CA ASN A 474 -17.75 10.41 12.24
C ASN A 474 -17.74 11.45 13.37
N ILE A 475 -16.87 12.46 13.33
CA ILE A 475 -16.93 13.64 14.19
C ILE A 475 -17.92 14.63 13.56
N VAL A 476 -19.21 14.36 13.78
CA VAL A 476 -20.32 15.08 13.13
C VAL A 476 -20.56 16.52 13.59
N SER A 477 -19.86 16.99 14.63
CA SER A 477 -20.05 18.34 15.17
C SER A 477 -18.82 18.83 15.95
N VAL A 478 -18.71 20.16 16.09
CA VAL A 478 -17.66 20.82 16.88
C VAL A 478 -17.74 20.41 18.35
N GLU A 479 -18.94 20.24 18.90
CA GLU A 479 -19.14 19.77 20.26
C GLU A 479 -18.57 18.34 20.45
N HIS A 480 -18.79 17.47 19.47
CA HIS A 480 -18.24 16.11 19.49
C HIS A 480 -16.70 16.12 19.40
N ALA A 481 -16.13 17.03 18.59
CA ALA A 481 -14.68 17.22 18.50
C ALA A 481 -14.08 17.76 19.82
N VAL A 482 -14.80 18.64 20.51
CA VAL A 482 -14.40 19.13 21.84
C VAL A 482 -14.32 17.97 22.84
N ASP A 483 -15.30 17.08 22.85
CA ASP A 483 -15.28 15.89 23.72
C ASP A 483 -14.04 15.01 23.44
N VAL A 484 -13.66 14.84 22.16
CA VAL A 484 -12.44 14.11 21.77
C VAL A 484 -11.16 14.77 22.30
N LEU A 485 -11.07 16.10 22.21
CA LEU A 485 -9.91 16.84 22.73
C LEU A 485 -9.84 16.77 24.26
N LEU A 486 -10.97 16.91 24.95
CA LEU A 486 -11.04 16.87 26.42
C LEU A 486 -10.83 15.46 26.99
N GLU A 487 -11.15 14.41 26.23
CA GLU A 487 -10.79 13.02 26.58
C GLU A 487 -9.27 12.88 26.73
N ALA A 488 -8.50 13.46 25.80
CA ALA A 488 -7.04 13.38 25.79
C ALA A 488 -6.37 14.44 26.70
N PHE A 489 -6.97 15.63 26.81
CA PHE A 489 -6.45 16.77 27.56
C PHE A 489 -7.55 17.46 28.39
N PRO A 490 -7.94 16.87 29.53
CA PRO A 490 -8.98 17.44 30.39
C PRO A 490 -8.67 18.86 30.88
N GLU A 491 -7.39 19.25 30.92
CA GLU A 491 -6.93 20.57 31.34
C GLU A 491 -7.32 21.70 30.37
N LEU A 492 -7.71 21.39 29.14
CA LEU A 492 -8.05 22.39 28.12
C LEU A 492 -9.49 22.89 28.20
N VAL A 493 -10.27 22.53 29.22
CA VAL A 493 -11.71 22.86 29.32
C VAL A 493 -12.06 24.33 29.06
N ASP A 494 -11.18 25.26 29.46
CA ASP A 494 -11.39 26.70 29.28
C ASP A 494 -10.79 27.27 27.97
N THR A 495 -9.99 26.49 27.24
CA THR A 495 -9.23 26.92 26.05
C THR A 495 -9.37 25.97 24.85
N VAL A 496 -10.24 24.98 24.93
CA VAL A 496 -10.38 23.89 23.94
C VAL A 496 -10.73 24.39 22.54
N GLU A 497 -11.39 25.55 22.43
CA GLU A 497 -11.70 26.19 21.15
C GLU A 497 -10.44 26.47 20.32
N ARG A 498 -9.30 26.72 20.96
CA ARG A 498 -8.01 26.92 20.28
C ARG A 498 -7.40 25.62 19.77
N GLY A 499 -7.82 24.47 20.30
CA GLY A 499 -7.20 23.20 19.98
C GLY A 499 -5.90 22.94 20.73
N ILE A 500 -5.15 21.95 20.24
CA ILE A 500 -3.87 21.52 20.82
C ILE A 500 -2.69 21.95 19.98
N SER A 501 -1.61 22.36 20.64
CA SER A 501 -0.36 22.73 19.96
C SER A 501 0.42 21.50 19.48
N ALA A 502 1.37 21.71 18.56
CA ALA A 502 2.30 20.65 18.13
C ALA A 502 3.09 20.04 19.32
N GLU A 503 3.47 20.84 20.31
CA GLU A 503 4.19 20.37 21.50
C GLU A 503 3.31 19.45 22.36
N ASP A 504 2.05 19.83 22.58
CA ASP A 504 1.08 19.00 23.31
C ASP A 504 0.78 17.70 22.57
N PHE A 505 0.61 17.78 21.24
CA PHE A 505 0.39 16.62 20.40
C PHE A 505 1.56 15.63 20.48
N VAL A 506 2.80 16.10 20.34
CA VAL A 506 4.01 15.27 20.44
C VAL A 506 4.08 14.58 21.80
N ARG A 507 3.74 15.29 22.89
CA ARG A 507 3.67 14.74 24.25
C ARG A 507 2.63 13.62 24.37
N LEU A 508 1.42 13.81 23.84
CA LEU A 508 0.40 12.76 23.79
C LEU A 508 0.86 11.56 22.95
N TYR A 509 1.43 11.84 21.78
CA TYR A 509 1.84 10.87 20.79
C TYR A 509 2.91 9.91 21.36
N LEU A 510 3.96 10.46 21.97
CA LEU A 510 5.08 9.70 22.52
C LEU A 510 4.81 9.07 23.90
N ALA A 511 3.70 9.40 24.56
CA ALA A 511 3.35 8.78 25.83
C ALA A 511 3.15 7.26 25.69
N LYS A 512 3.66 6.45 26.63
CA LYS A 512 3.42 5.00 26.59
C LYS A 512 1.98 4.68 27.01
N ALA A 513 1.42 3.61 26.45
CA ALA A 513 0.13 3.12 26.90
C ALA A 513 0.23 2.65 28.37
N PRO A 514 -0.84 2.81 29.17
CA PRO A 514 -0.86 2.25 30.51
C PRO A 514 -0.70 0.72 30.44
N PRO A 515 0.02 0.10 31.38
CA PRO A 515 0.21 -1.35 31.39
C PRO A 515 -1.14 -2.07 31.48
N LEU A 516 -1.25 -3.21 30.80
CA LEU A 516 -2.40 -4.10 30.98
C LEU A 516 -2.38 -4.58 32.43
N GLU A 517 -3.41 -4.23 33.22
CA GLU A 517 -3.53 -4.74 34.58
C GLU A 517 -3.44 -6.27 34.53
N THR A 518 -2.40 -6.83 35.17
CA THR A 518 -2.38 -8.25 35.45
C THR A 518 -3.55 -8.50 36.39
N VAL A 519 -4.58 -9.18 35.88
CA VAL A 519 -5.58 -9.78 36.75
C VAL A 519 -4.86 -10.83 37.57
N ASN A 520 -4.26 -10.42 38.68
CA ASN A 520 -3.97 -11.30 39.79
C ASN A 520 -5.31 -11.79 40.28
N CYS A 521 -5.83 -12.85 39.65
CA CYS A 521 -6.76 -13.74 40.33
C CYS A 521 -6.02 -14.21 41.58
N PRO A 522 -6.49 -13.86 42.80
CA PRO A 522 -6.01 -14.55 43.97
C PRO A 522 -6.39 -16.01 43.74
N LEU A 523 -5.38 -16.86 43.58
CA LEU A 523 -5.58 -18.29 43.76
C LEU A 523 -6.23 -18.43 45.14
N HIS A 524 -7.48 -18.85 45.15
CA HIS A 524 -8.16 -19.26 46.36
C HIS A 524 -7.36 -20.43 46.94
N ASP A 525 -6.58 -20.15 47.98
CA ASP A 525 -6.26 -21.14 48.99
C ASP A 525 -7.58 -21.48 49.72
N ASN A 526 -8.14 -22.64 49.37
CA ASN A 526 -8.79 -23.59 50.29
C ASN A 526 -9.11 -24.90 49.57
#